data_AF-A0A975CM12-F1
#
_entry.id   AF-A0A975CM12-F1
#
_cell.length_a   1.000
_cell.length_b   1.000
_cell.length_c   1.000
_cell.angle_alpha   90.00
_cell.angle_beta   90.00
_cell.angle_gamma   90.00
#
_symmetry.space_group_name_H-M   'P 1'
#
loop_
_entity.id
_entity.type
_entity.pdbx_description
1 polymer ?
#
loop_
_entity_poly.entity_id
_entity_poly.type
_entity_poly.pdbx_seq_one_letter_code
_entity_poly.pdbx_strand_id
1 'polypeptide(L)'
;MKLITKELEKRFEQIGDQSEKDNPIIVAKYFNPVGAATWYATEYDPKTNICFGYVENLVSSPNGIYDEWGYFSLKELASVKLPFGLSIERDRHFNEITFKEQMEKKRPKRELETKKDKKDKDKSDELER
;
A
#
# COMPACT_ATOMS: atom_id res chain seq x y z
N MET A 1 -3.36 18.58 -7.30
CA MET A 1 -2.42 18.29 -6.19
C MET A 1 -1.13 17.69 -6.76
N LYS A 2 0.04 17.82 -6.10
CA LYS A 2 1.29 17.16 -6.55
C LYS A 2 1.38 15.74 -5.95
N LEU A 3 1.56 14.73 -6.82
CA LEU A 3 1.74 13.33 -6.42
C LEU A 3 3.15 13.01 -5.89
N ILE A 4 4.14 13.86 -6.17
CA ILE A 4 5.48 13.74 -5.59
C ILE A 4 5.96 15.12 -5.15
N THR A 5 6.58 15.17 -3.97
CA THR A 5 7.16 16.40 -3.40
C THR A 5 8.67 16.22 -3.25
N LYS A 6 9.42 17.32 -3.16
CA LYS A 6 10.88 17.26 -2.95
C LYS A 6 11.26 16.51 -1.67
N GLU A 7 10.41 16.59 -0.65
CA GLU A 7 10.56 15.81 0.59
C GLU A 7 10.42 14.31 0.35
N LEU A 8 9.39 13.88 -0.41
CA LEU A 8 9.22 12.48 -0.76
C LEU A 8 10.35 11.97 -1.66
N GLU A 9 10.80 12.75 -2.65
CA GLU A 9 11.95 12.37 -3.49
C GLU A 9 13.18 12.10 -2.63
N LYS A 10 13.49 12.99 -1.69
CA LYS A 10 14.60 12.82 -0.74
C LYS A 10 14.38 11.59 0.16
N ARG A 11 13.14 11.33 0.57
CA ARG A 11 12.83 10.19 1.44
C ARG A 11 12.99 8.85 0.71
N PHE A 12 12.54 8.75 -0.53
CA PHE A 12 12.79 7.57 -1.38
C PHE A 12 14.28 7.35 -1.61
N GLU A 13 15.05 8.42 -1.87
CA GLU A 13 16.51 8.33 -2.00
C GLU A 13 17.20 7.81 -0.73
N GLN A 14 16.72 8.21 0.45
CA GLN A 14 17.24 7.71 1.74
C GLN A 14 16.88 6.25 2.01
N ILE A 15 15.68 5.82 1.61
CA ILE A 15 15.23 4.43 1.78
C ILE A 15 16.01 3.49 0.84
N GLY A 16 16.24 3.94 -0.40
CA GLY A 16 16.95 3.19 -1.42
C GLY A 16 16.18 1.97 -1.93
N ASP A 17 16.93 1.02 -2.47
CA ASP A 17 16.43 -0.25 -2.99
C ASP A 17 15.92 -1.14 -1.85
N GLN A 18 14.73 -1.72 -2.05
CA GLN A 18 14.09 -2.63 -1.11
C GLN A 18 13.76 -3.99 -1.75
N SER A 19 14.31 -4.33 -2.93
CA SER A 19 14.02 -5.57 -3.67
C SER A 19 14.23 -6.85 -2.86
N GLU A 20 15.25 -6.86 -1.99
CA GLU A 20 15.61 -8.01 -1.15
C GLU A 20 14.88 -8.02 0.22
N LYS A 21 13.92 -7.09 0.44
CA LYS A 21 13.18 -7.01 1.71
C LYS A 21 11.82 -7.68 1.59
N ASP A 22 11.60 -8.74 2.36
CA ASP A 22 10.29 -9.41 2.50
C ASP A 22 9.20 -8.53 3.14
N ASN A 23 9.58 -7.41 3.76
CA ASN A 23 8.67 -6.48 4.41
C ASN A 23 9.12 -5.03 4.17
N PRO A 24 8.96 -4.52 2.94
CA PRO A 24 9.45 -3.19 2.59
C PRO A 24 8.65 -2.10 3.31
N ILE A 25 9.27 -0.94 3.47
CA ILE A 25 8.60 0.26 3.99
C ILE A 25 7.81 0.91 2.85
N ILE A 26 6.53 1.18 3.09
CA ILE A 26 5.71 1.98 2.22
C ILE A 26 5.92 3.44 2.58
N VAL A 27 6.37 4.23 1.60
CA VAL A 27 6.73 5.64 1.79
C VAL A 27 5.59 6.57 1.38
N ALA A 28 4.84 6.21 0.32
CA ALA A 28 3.73 7.01 -0.16
C ALA A 28 2.53 6.15 -0.51
N LYS A 29 1.33 6.72 -0.32
CA LYS A 29 0.06 6.12 -0.69
C LYS A 29 -0.68 7.04 -1.66
N TYR A 30 -1.22 6.45 -2.71
CA TYR A 30 -2.06 7.08 -3.71
C TYR A 30 -3.40 6.37 -3.77
N PHE A 31 -4.46 7.09 -4.10
CA PHE A 31 -5.80 6.50 -4.17
C PHE A 31 -6.66 7.17 -5.23
N ASN A 32 -7.61 6.39 -5.75
CA ASN A 32 -8.69 6.89 -6.59
C ASN A 32 -9.80 7.43 -5.68
N PRO A 33 -10.08 8.74 -5.64
CA PRO A 33 -11.10 9.31 -4.74
C PRO A 33 -12.54 8.90 -5.10
N VAL A 34 -12.76 8.30 -6.28
CA VAL A 34 -14.08 7.84 -6.75
C VAL A 34 -14.11 6.34 -7.04
N GLY A 35 -13.12 5.58 -6.55
CA GLY A 35 -13.00 4.15 -6.74
C GLY A 35 -12.24 3.45 -5.61
N ALA A 36 -12.05 2.14 -5.73
CA ALA A 36 -11.38 1.35 -4.69
C ALA A 36 -9.85 1.26 -4.85
N ALA A 37 -9.34 1.58 -6.05
CA ALA A 37 -7.94 1.40 -6.39
C ALA A 37 -7.01 2.26 -5.52
N THR A 38 -5.98 1.62 -4.96
CA THR A 38 -4.98 2.24 -4.09
C THR A 38 -3.59 1.77 -4.49
N TRP A 39 -2.60 2.67 -4.52
CA TRP A 39 -1.20 2.36 -4.81
C TRP A 39 -0.34 2.70 -3.61
N TYR A 40 0.57 1.81 -3.24
CA TYR A 40 1.52 1.97 -2.15
C TYR A 40 2.93 1.91 -2.73
N ALA A 41 3.61 3.05 -2.78
CA ALA A 41 4.97 3.12 -3.30
C ALA A 41 5.99 2.75 -2.21
N THR A 42 6.83 1.78 -2.51
CA THR A 42 7.99 1.39 -1.69
C THR A 42 9.28 1.99 -2.24
N GLU A 43 9.33 2.22 -3.55
CA GLU A 43 10.48 2.81 -4.25
C GLU A 43 10.01 3.80 -5.32
N TYR A 44 10.90 4.69 -5.74
CA TYR A 44 10.63 5.70 -6.75
C TYR A 44 11.91 6.11 -7.48
N ASP A 45 11.86 6.10 -8.82
CA ASP A 45 12.91 6.65 -9.67
C ASP A 45 12.54 8.06 -10.16
N PRO A 46 13.26 9.11 -9.72
CA PRO A 46 13.00 10.48 -10.14
C PRO A 46 13.30 10.76 -11.62
N LYS A 47 14.11 9.93 -12.30
CA LYS A 47 14.44 10.12 -13.72
C LYS A 47 13.29 9.69 -14.63
N THR A 48 12.63 8.59 -14.28
CA THR A 48 11.55 8.00 -15.08
C THR A 48 10.16 8.33 -14.53
N ASN A 49 10.06 8.83 -13.29
CA ASN A 49 8.81 9.08 -12.57
C ASN A 49 7.99 7.80 -12.33
N ILE A 50 8.68 6.67 -12.22
CA ILE A 50 8.12 5.34 -11.97
C ILE A 50 8.32 4.98 -10.51
N CYS A 51 7.27 4.47 -9.89
CA CYS A 51 7.31 3.80 -8.59
C CYS A 51 7.35 2.29 -8.79
N PHE A 52 7.98 1.59 -7.85
CA PHE A 52 7.69 0.19 -7.57
C PHE A 52 6.89 0.11 -6.28
N GLY A 53 5.93 -0.82 -6.21
CA GLY A 53 5.11 -0.96 -5.03
C GLY A 53 3.95 -1.94 -5.18
N TYR A 54 3.06 -1.92 -4.19
CA TYR A 54 1.87 -2.75 -4.14
C TYR A 54 0.65 -1.96 -4.58
N VAL A 55 -0.18 -2.55 -5.43
CA VAL A 55 -1.43 -1.98 -5.90
C VAL A 55 -2.57 -2.84 -5.41
N GLU A 56 -3.61 -2.19 -4.89
CA GLU A 56 -4.80 -2.84 -4.39
C GLU A 56 -6.02 -2.43 -5.18
N ASN A 57 -6.95 -3.36 -5.29
CA ASN A 57 -8.25 -3.19 -5.90
C ASN A 57 -8.19 -2.59 -7.32
N LEU A 58 -7.15 -2.91 -8.08
CA LEU A 58 -7.03 -2.44 -9.45
C LEU A 58 -7.96 -3.26 -10.34
N VAL A 59 -8.84 -2.58 -11.06
CA VAL A 59 -9.70 -3.21 -12.06
C VAL A 59 -8.94 -3.22 -13.39
N SER A 60 -8.14 -4.27 -13.61
CA SER A 60 -7.34 -4.41 -14.84
C SER A 60 -8.11 -5.09 -15.98
N SER A 61 -9.28 -5.67 -15.71
CA SER A 61 -10.10 -6.39 -16.68
C SER A 61 -11.59 -6.35 -16.27
N PRO A 62 -12.55 -6.44 -17.20
CA PRO A 62 -13.97 -6.59 -16.89
C PRO A 62 -14.29 -7.76 -15.94
N ASN A 63 -13.37 -8.72 -15.84
CA ASN A 63 -13.57 -9.98 -15.14
C ASN A 63 -12.86 -10.06 -13.78
N GLY A 64 -12.24 -8.98 -13.29
CA GLY A 64 -11.52 -9.09 -12.02
C GLY A 64 -10.97 -7.81 -11.43
N ILE A 65 -10.85 -7.88 -10.11
CA ILE A 65 -10.13 -6.94 -9.25
C ILE A 65 -8.90 -7.69 -8.76
N TYR A 66 -7.72 -7.07 -8.91
CA TYR A 66 -6.47 -7.71 -8.54
C TYR A 66 -5.67 -6.81 -7.62
N ASP A 67 -4.97 -7.47 -6.70
CA ASP A 67 -3.90 -6.87 -5.94
C ASP A 67 -2.57 -7.43 -6.46
N GLU A 68 -1.58 -6.56 -6.68
CA GLU A 68 -0.32 -6.97 -7.31
C GLU A 68 0.86 -6.10 -6.88
N TRP A 69 2.06 -6.70 -6.92
CA TRP A 69 3.31 -5.96 -6.89
C TRP A 69 3.72 -5.60 -8.30
N GLY A 70 4.12 -4.35 -8.51
CA GLY A 70 4.52 -3.92 -9.84
C GLY A 70 4.97 -2.48 -9.92
N TYR A 71 5.30 -2.10 -11.15
CA TYR A 71 5.69 -0.73 -11.48
C TYR A 71 4.47 0.09 -11.89
N PHE A 72 4.44 1.36 -11.50
CA PHE A 72 3.41 2.29 -11.94
C PHE A 72 3.99 3.70 -12.12
N SER A 73 3.51 4.41 -13.14
CA SER A 73 3.98 5.78 -13.43
C SER A 73 3.14 6.83 -12.71
N LEU A 74 3.78 7.71 -11.94
CA LEU A 74 3.07 8.85 -11.34
C LEU A 74 2.59 9.84 -12.40
N LYS A 75 3.25 9.90 -13.55
CA LYS A 75 2.83 10.71 -14.70
C LYS A 75 1.52 10.15 -15.29
N GLU A 76 1.41 8.84 -15.43
CA GLU A 76 0.18 8.21 -15.90
C GLU A 76 -0.94 8.39 -14.87
N LEU A 77 -0.69 8.13 -13.59
CA LEU A 77 -1.67 8.37 -12.52
C LEU A 77 -2.17 9.83 -12.49
N ALA A 78 -1.28 10.80 -12.69
CA ALA A 78 -1.65 12.22 -12.77
C ALA A 78 -2.46 12.56 -14.04
N SER A 79 -2.32 11.78 -15.10
CA SER A 79 -3.05 11.97 -16.36
C SER A 79 -4.48 11.41 -16.32
N VAL A 80 -4.75 10.46 -15.43
CA VAL A 80 -6.08 9.84 -15.27
C VAL A 80 -7.12 10.92 -14.96
N LYS A 81 -8.16 10.97 -15.80
CA LYS A 81 -9.33 11.83 -15.63
C LYS A 81 -10.46 11.02 -15.02
N LEU A 82 -10.90 11.42 -13.84
CA LEU A 82 -11.99 10.78 -13.13
C LEU A 82 -13.27 11.64 -13.24
N PRO A 83 -14.44 11.06 -12.95
CA PRO A 83 -15.67 11.81 -12.74
C PRO A 83 -15.48 13.06 -11.86
N PHE A 84 -16.34 14.06 -12.08
CA PHE A 84 -16.35 15.33 -11.34
C PHE A 84 -15.08 16.17 -11.47
N GLY A 85 -14.26 15.92 -12.50
CA GLY A 85 -13.00 16.64 -12.72
C GLY A 85 -11.90 16.25 -11.73
N LEU A 86 -12.06 15.13 -11.03
CA LEU A 86 -11.08 14.62 -10.07
C LEU A 86 -9.95 13.87 -10.80
N SER A 87 -8.88 13.61 -10.05
CA SER A 87 -7.73 12.83 -10.49
C SER A 87 -7.31 11.88 -9.38
N ILE A 88 -6.36 10.99 -9.65
CA ILE A 88 -5.69 10.23 -8.59
C ILE A 88 -5.06 11.22 -7.60
N GLU A 89 -5.15 10.87 -6.32
CA GLU A 89 -4.67 11.69 -5.22
C GLU A 89 -3.58 10.97 -4.42
N ARG A 90 -2.70 11.75 -3.81
CA ARG A 90 -1.74 11.31 -2.79
C ARG A 90 -2.30 11.58 -1.41
N ASP A 91 -2.24 10.58 -0.54
CA ASP A 91 -2.61 10.73 0.86
C ASP A 91 -1.55 11.57 1.60
N ARG A 92 -1.95 12.75 2.11
CA ARG A 92 -1.06 13.70 2.80
C ARG A 92 -0.86 13.37 4.27
N HIS A 93 -1.69 12.50 4.83
CA HIS A 93 -1.67 12.09 6.23
C HIS A 93 -1.19 10.65 6.40
N PHE A 94 -0.78 10.02 5.30
CA PHE A 94 -0.17 8.70 5.33
C PHE A 94 1.19 8.78 6.02
N ASN A 95 1.32 8.03 7.11
CA ASN A 95 2.58 7.80 7.79
C ASN A 95 3.20 6.51 7.25
N GLU A 96 4.51 6.53 7.08
CA GLU A 96 5.25 5.35 6.64
C GLU A 96 5.02 4.17 7.56
N ILE A 97 4.88 3.00 6.95
CA ILE A 97 4.58 1.77 7.64
C ILE A 97 5.12 0.60 6.84
N THR A 98 5.42 -0.52 7.49
CA THR A 98 5.84 -1.70 6.74
C THR A 98 4.65 -2.34 6.01
N PHE A 99 4.94 -3.04 4.91
CA PHE A 99 3.92 -3.72 4.12
C PHE A 99 3.05 -4.67 4.97
N LYS A 100 3.68 -5.50 5.82
CA LYS A 100 2.98 -6.46 6.68
C LYS A 100 2.01 -5.77 7.64
N GLU A 101 2.44 -4.70 8.31
CA GLU A 101 1.57 -3.94 9.20
C GLU A 101 0.39 -3.28 8.44
N GLN A 102 0.63 -2.77 7.22
CA GLN A 102 -0.44 -2.24 6.38
C GLN A 102 -1.48 -3.32 6.04
N MET A 103 -1.04 -4.53 5.73
CA MET A 103 -1.92 -5.67 5.48
C MET A 103 -2.67 -6.13 6.74
N GLU A 104 -2.06 -6.03 7.93
CA GLU A 104 -2.70 -6.38 9.19
C GLU A 104 -3.78 -5.38 9.61
N LYS A 105 -3.59 -4.08 9.38
CA LYS A 105 -4.60 -3.03 9.67
C LYS A 105 -5.94 -3.27 8.98
N LYS A 106 -5.93 -3.99 7.86
CA LYS A 106 -7.13 -4.30 7.08
C LYS A 106 -7.90 -5.52 7.58
N ARG A 107 -7.30 -6.37 8.41
CA ARG A 107 -7.97 -7.56 8.92
C ARG A 107 -9.10 -7.11 9.86
N PRO A 108 -10.36 -7.55 9.63
CA PRO A 108 -11.46 -7.19 10.51
C PRO A 108 -11.15 -7.66 11.94
N LYS A 109 -11.35 -6.79 12.94
CA LYS A 109 -11.06 -7.07 14.38
C LYS A 109 -11.61 -8.43 14.85
N ARG A 110 -12.72 -8.91 14.28
CA ARG A 110 -13.35 -10.19 14.61
C ARG A 110 -12.43 -11.42 14.38
N GLU A 111 -11.50 -11.37 13.43
CA GLU A 111 -10.56 -12.47 13.15
C GLU A 111 -9.32 -12.45 14.07
N LEU A 112 -8.95 -11.28 14.57
CA LEU A 112 -7.83 -11.12 15.51
C LEU A 112 -8.23 -11.57 16.92
N GLU A 113 -9.48 -11.33 17.32
CA GLU A 113 -10.06 -11.81 18.59
C GLU A 113 -10.13 -13.34 18.62
N THR A 114 -10.66 -13.98 17.57
CA THR A 114 -10.77 -15.44 17.48
C THR A 114 -9.44 -16.19 17.45
N LYS A 115 -8.36 -15.58 16.93
CA LYS A 115 -7.01 -16.17 16.99
C LYS A 115 -6.35 -16.02 18.36
N LYS A 116 -6.63 -14.91 19.06
CA LYS A 116 -6.16 -14.70 20.43
C LYS A 116 -6.81 -15.71 21.37
N ASP A 117 -8.13 -15.91 21.24
CA ASP A 117 -8.90 -16.86 22.05
C ASP A 117 -8.44 -18.32 21.82
N LYS A 118 -8.11 -18.71 20.58
CA LYS A 118 -7.55 -20.05 20.30
C LYS A 118 -6.15 -20.24 20.87
N LYS A 119 -5.28 -19.23 20.74
CA LYS A 119 -3.91 -19.30 21.26
C LYS A 119 -3.88 -19.35 22.79
N ASP A 120 -4.78 -18.65 23.46
CA ASP A 120 -4.90 -18.67 24.92
C ASP A 120 -5.48 -20.01 25.41
N LYS A 121 -6.38 -20.64 24.65
CA LYS A 121 -6.95 -21.96 24.94
C LYS A 121 -5.95 -23.12 24.74
N ASP A 122 -5.18 -23.10 23.65
CA ASP A 122 -4.14 -24.14 23.44
C ASP A 122 -3.05 -24.07 24.53
N LYS A 123 -2.76 -22.86 25.03
CA LYS A 123 -1.77 -22.65 26.08
C LYS A 123 -2.28 -23.05 27.47
N SER A 124 -3.58 -22.94 27.75
CA SER A 124 -4.15 -23.48 28.99
C SER A 124 -4.15 -25.01 28.99
N ASP A 125 -4.49 -25.63 27.85
CA ASP A 125 -4.57 -27.09 27.72
C ASP A 125 -3.20 -27.78 27.78
N GLU A 126 -2.11 -27.07 27.47
CA GLU A 126 -0.72 -27.55 27.60
C GLU A 126 -0.15 -27.39 29.03
N LEU A 127 -0.66 -26.43 29.81
CA LEU A 127 -0.28 -26.24 31.23
C LEU A 127 -1.00 -27.19 32.19
N GLU A 128 -2.10 -27.82 31.75
CA GLU A 128 -2.91 -28.76 32.53
C GLU A 128 -2.57 -30.26 32.26
N ARG A 129 -1.51 -30.55 31.50
CA ARG A 129 -0.98 -31.92 31.27
C ARG A 129 0.39 -32.12 31.91
#